data_AF-A0A7S1M170-F1
#
_entry.id   AF-A0A7S1M170-F1
#
_cell.length_a   1.000
_cell.length_b   1.000
_cell.length_c   1.000
_cell.angle_alpha   90.00
_cell.angle_beta   90.00
_cell.angle_gamma   90.00
#
_symmetry.space_group_name_H-M   'P 1'
#
loop_
_entity.id
_entity.type
_entity.pdbx_description
1 polymer ?
#
loop_
_entity_poly.entity_id
_entity_poly.type
_entity_poly.pdbx_seq_one_letter_code
_entity_poly.pdbx_strand_id
1 'polypeptide(L)'
;GDIAWPKDLGLALRKAGELETEVGERAVKRLKVDPKHHRDDAILPGGTFDGRPREYAMTLYQYHMCEECRKPYFGGERRCQADAEQGEGGVGAKDARQLCGGCAAFKSGKACPKGHDPSFVEWKCHKCCSLAVWFCWGTTHFCDRCHNKPGGPPVPCPGRAKCPWGGQHPPNGSG
;
A
#
# COMPACT_ATOMS: atom_id res chain seq x y z
N GLY A 1 -26.99 -12.27 -30.39
CA GLY A 1 -26.10 -13.38 -30.02
C GLY A 1 -25.92 -13.29 -28.53
N ASP A 2 -26.64 -14.11 -27.80
CA ASP A 2 -26.76 -13.95 -26.34
C ASP A 2 -25.50 -14.50 -25.68
N ILE A 3 -24.67 -13.61 -25.16
CA ILE A 3 -23.54 -13.98 -24.32
C ILE A 3 -24.15 -14.58 -23.05
N ALA A 4 -24.02 -15.90 -22.90
CA ALA A 4 -24.46 -16.59 -21.70
C ALA A 4 -23.59 -16.15 -20.52
N TRP A 5 -24.12 -15.23 -19.70
CA TRP A 5 -23.46 -14.77 -18.48
C TRP A 5 -23.30 -15.94 -17.48
N PRO A 6 -22.15 -16.03 -16.78
CA PRO A 6 -21.94 -17.04 -15.74
C PRO A 6 -23.04 -16.97 -14.67
N LYS A 7 -23.54 -18.13 -14.24
CA LYS A 7 -24.63 -18.24 -13.26
C LYS A 7 -24.28 -17.64 -11.89
N ASP A 8 -23.00 -17.45 -11.62
CA ASP A 8 -22.43 -16.93 -10.37
C ASP A 8 -22.01 -15.45 -10.45
N LEU A 9 -22.25 -14.77 -11.58
CA LEU A 9 -21.90 -13.37 -11.78
C LEU A 9 -22.47 -12.45 -10.68
N GLY A 10 -23.71 -12.69 -10.24
CA GLY A 10 -24.33 -11.91 -9.18
C GLY A 10 -23.57 -11.99 -7.84
N LEU A 11 -23.04 -13.17 -7.49
CA LEU A 11 -22.23 -13.36 -6.28
C LEU A 11 -20.88 -12.64 -6.42
N ALA A 12 -20.24 -12.75 -7.59
CA ALA A 12 -18.97 -12.08 -7.87
C ALA A 12 -19.09 -10.56 -7.79
N LEU A 13 -20.13 -9.98 -8.41
CA LEU A 13 -20.41 -8.54 -8.38
C LEU A 13 -20.69 -8.05 -6.95
N ARG A 14 -21.47 -8.81 -6.16
CA ARG A 14 -21.71 -8.44 -4.76
C ARG A 14 -20.42 -8.39 -3.95
N LYS A 15 -19.57 -9.43 -4.06
CA LYS A 15 -18.26 -9.45 -3.39
C LYS A 15 -17.35 -8.32 -3.84
N ALA A 16 -17.37 -7.98 -5.12
CA ALA A 16 -16.61 -6.84 -5.64
C ALA A 16 -17.09 -5.51 -5.04
N GLY A 17 -18.41 -5.30 -4.96
CA GLY A 17 -18.99 -4.11 -4.32
C GLY A 17 -18.72 -4.01 -2.82
N GLU A 18 -18.76 -5.13 -2.10
CA GLU A 18 -18.37 -5.20 -0.68
C GLU A 18 -16.89 -4.80 -0.49
N LEU A 19 -16.00 -5.35 -1.31
CA LEU A 19 -14.57 -5.02 -1.28
C LEU A 19 -14.32 -3.55 -1.64
N GLU A 20 -14.98 -3.03 -2.66
CA GLU A 20 -14.85 -1.64 -3.07
C GLU A 20 -15.31 -0.68 -1.95
N THR A 21 -16.40 -1.03 -1.26
CA THR A 21 -16.89 -0.29 -0.10
C THR A 21 -15.83 -0.29 1.01
N GLU A 22 -15.28 -1.46 1.38
CA GLU A 22 -14.25 -1.56 2.42
C GLU A 22 -12.98 -0.76 2.07
N VAL A 23 -12.49 -0.88 0.83
CA VAL A 23 -11.33 -0.12 0.36
C VAL A 23 -11.60 1.38 0.42
N GLY A 24 -12.78 1.82 -0.02
CA GLY A 24 -13.17 3.23 0.01
C GLY A 24 -13.25 3.80 1.42
N GLU A 25 -13.82 3.07 2.38
CA GLU A 25 -13.86 3.47 3.78
C GLU A 25 -12.45 3.61 4.38
N ARG A 26 -11.56 2.66 4.08
CA ARG A 26 -10.15 2.72 4.51
C ARG A 26 -9.43 3.90 3.88
N ALA A 27 -9.69 4.18 2.60
CA ALA A 27 -9.10 5.29 1.86
C ALA A 27 -9.50 6.64 2.47
N VAL A 28 -10.79 6.81 2.82
CA VAL A 28 -11.27 8.01 3.51
C VAL A 28 -10.64 8.15 4.90
N LYS A 29 -10.52 7.05 5.66
CA LYS A 29 -9.84 7.07 6.97
C LYS A 29 -8.38 7.51 6.83
N ARG A 30 -7.66 7.02 5.81
CA ARG A 30 -6.30 7.47 5.52
C ARG A 30 -6.27 8.95 5.15
N LEU A 31 -7.13 9.38 4.23
CA LEU A 31 -7.20 10.77 3.77
C LEU A 31 -7.33 11.74 4.94
N LYS A 32 -8.17 11.44 5.93
CA LYS A 32 -8.38 12.30 7.11
C LYS A 32 -7.11 12.58 7.93
N VAL A 33 -6.18 11.62 7.97
CA VAL A 33 -4.95 11.71 8.77
C VAL A 33 -3.72 11.98 7.92
N ASP A 34 -3.86 12.06 6.61
CA ASP A 34 -2.76 12.33 5.69
C ASP A 34 -2.51 13.84 5.60
N PRO A 35 -1.43 14.36 6.21
CA PRO A 35 -1.19 15.80 6.26
C PRO A 35 -0.94 16.43 4.88
N LYS A 36 -0.63 15.63 3.86
CA LYS A 36 -0.43 16.15 2.50
C LYS A 36 -1.74 16.43 1.78
N HIS A 37 -2.74 15.57 1.99
CA HIS A 37 -3.93 15.50 1.13
C HIS A 37 -5.23 15.82 1.87
N HIS A 38 -5.25 15.84 3.22
CA HIS A 38 -6.48 16.02 4.01
C HIS A 38 -7.21 17.37 3.82
N ARG A 39 -6.57 18.31 3.13
CA ARG A 39 -7.02 19.69 2.86
C ARG A 39 -6.71 20.11 1.43
N ASP A 40 -6.57 19.13 0.52
CA ASP A 40 -6.37 19.43 -0.89
C ASP A 40 -7.56 20.20 -1.45
N ASP A 41 -7.30 21.25 -2.24
CA ASP A 41 -8.33 22.10 -2.84
C ASP A 41 -9.33 21.30 -3.68
N ALA A 42 -8.92 20.14 -4.23
CA ALA A 42 -9.79 19.27 -4.98
C ALA A 42 -10.98 18.74 -4.18
N ILE A 43 -10.89 18.62 -2.84
CA ILE A 43 -11.99 18.15 -1.97
C ILE A 43 -12.69 19.26 -1.19
N LEU A 44 -12.25 20.52 -1.36
CA LEU A 44 -12.88 21.69 -0.76
C LEU A 44 -14.06 22.19 -1.63
N PRO A 45 -14.91 23.09 -1.10
CA PRO A 45 -16.03 23.63 -1.86
C PRO A 45 -15.63 24.21 -3.23
N GLY A 46 -16.29 23.77 -4.29
CA GLY A 46 -15.97 24.14 -5.68
C GLY A 46 -14.80 23.37 -6.32
N GLY A 47 -14.14 22.49 -5.58
CA GLY A 47 -13.10 21.59 -6.09
C GLY A 47 -13.65 20.45 -6.96
N THR A 48 -12.77 19.79 -7.72
CA THR A 48 -13.16 18.70 -8.64
C THR A 48 -13.87 17.55 -7.94
N PHE A 49 -13.56 17.27 -6.68
CA PHE A 49 -14.13 16.24 -5.82
C PHE A 49 -14.87 16.83 -4.61
N ASP A 50 -15.41 18.05 -4.71
CA ASP A 50 -16.28 18.63 -3.69
C ASP A 50 -17.42 17.66 -3.33
N GLY A 51 -17.62 17.44 -2.03
CA GLY A 51 -18.57 16.45 -1.50
C GLY A 51 -18.23 14.98 -1.79
N ARG A 52 -17.11 14.68 -2.46
CA ARG A 52 -16.73 13.32 -2.93
C ARG A 52 -15.31 12.89 -2.48
N PRO A 53 -14.95 13.01 -1.19
CA PRO A 53 -13.61 12.68 -0.70
C PRO A 53 -13.24 11.20 -0.85
N ARG A 54 -14.23 10.28 -0.89
CA ARG A 54 -13.98 8.86 -1.15
C ARG A 54 -13.39 8.64 -2.54
N GLU A 55 -13.97 9.27 -3.56
CA GLU A 55 -13.50 9.16 -4.94
C GLU A 55 -12.09 9.73 -5.07
N TYR A 56 -11.86 10.92 -4.49
CA TYR A 56 -10.52 11.52 -4.42
C TYR A 56 -9.51 10.57 -3.78
N ALA A 57 -9.77 10.07 -2.57
CA ALA A 57 -8.89 9.14 -1.87
C ALA A 57 -8.64 7.85 -2.67
N MET A 58 -9.68 7.33 -3.32
CA MET A 58 -9.60 6.16 -4.18
C MET A 58 -8.84 6.43 -5.48
N THR A 59 -8.59 7.67 -5.88
CA THR A 59 -7.66 8.01 -6.99
C THR A 59 -6.21 8.14 -6.52
N LEU A 60 -5.99 8.55 -5.26
CA LEU A 60 -4.65 8.76 -4.70
C LEU A 60 -3.99 7.48 -4.21
N TYR A 61 -4.71 6.64 -3.45
CA TYR A 61 -4.13 5.58 -2.66
C TYR A 61 -4.27 4.20 -3.31
N GLN A 62 -3.19 3.42 -3.32
CA GLN A 62 -3.26 2.02 -3.69
C GLN A 62 -3.51 1.14 -2.46
N TYR A 63 -4.22 0.04 -2.69
CA TYR A 63 -4.49 -0.98 -1.69
C TYR A 63 -4.12 -2.35 -2.23
N HIS A 64 -3.63 -3.21 -1.34
CA HIS A 64 -3.31 -4.60 -1.63
C HIS A 64 -4.12 -5.52 -0.72
N MET A 65 -4.30 -6.77 -1.15
CA MET A 65 -5.01 -7.77 -0.35
C MET A 65 -4.02 -8.55 0.52
N CYS A 66 -4.18 -8.52 1.84
CA CYS A 66 -3.31 -9.30 2.73
C CYS A 66 -3.53 -10.80 2.51
N GLU A 67 -2.48 -11.56 2.26
CA GLU A 67 -2.58 -13.01 2.07
C GLU A 67 -2.94 -13.77 3.35
N GLU A 68 -2.67 -13.20 4.52
CA GLU A 68 -2.94 -13.87 5.80
C GLU A 68 -4.37 -13.62 6.30
N CYS A 69 -4.75 -12.36 6.45
CA CYS A 69 -6.05 -12.00 7.04
C CYS A 69 -7.13 -11.66 5.99
N ARG A 70 -6.77 -11.63 4.70
CA ARG A 70 -7.68 -11.36 3.57
C ARG A 70 -8.43 -10.03 3.68
N LYS A 71 -7.81 -9.04 4.35
CA LYS A 71 -8.28 -7.66 4.42
C LYS A 71 -7.44 -6.75 3.52
N PRO A 72 -8.06 -5.75 2.85
CA PRO A 72 -7.32 -4.74 2.12
C PRO A 72 -6.50 -3.87 3.08
N TYR A 73 -5.28 -3.52 2.69
CA TYR A 73 -4.39 -2.65 3.45
C TYR A 73 -3.72 -1.60 2.56
N PHE A 74 -3.33 -0.47 3.18
CA PHE A 74 -2.75 0.66 2.48
C PHE A 74 -1.38 0.29 1.89
N GLY A 75 -1.22 0.52 0.59
CA GLY A 75 -0.02 0.19 -0.17
C GLY A 75 0.78 1.39 -0.65
N GLY A 76 0.43 2.61 -0.23
CA GLY A 76 1.09 3.85 -0.62
C GLY A 76 0.24 4.76 -1.51
N GLU A 77 0.78 5.90 -1.89
CA GLU A 77 0.21 6.74 -2.94
C GLU A 77 0.56 6.15 -4.30
N ARG A 78 -0.44 6.03 -5.20
CA ARG A 78 -0.25 5.47 -6.56
C ARG A 78 0.89 6.14 -7.31
N ARG A 79 1.05 7.46 -7.17
CA ARG A 79 2.12 8.22 -7.85
C ARG A 79 3.52 7.79 -7.42
N CYS A 80 3.70 7.43 -6.14
CA CYS A 80 4.99 6.97 -5.62
C CYS A 80 5.38 5.58 -6.15
N GLN A 81 4.40 4.81 -6.62
CA GLN A 81 4.59 3.47 -7.17
C GLN A 81 4.49 3.45 -8.70
N ALA A 82 3.88 4.45 -9.33
CA ALA A 82 3.73 4.56 -10.79
C ALA A 82 5.06 4.76 -11.54
N ASP A 83 6.07 5.33 -10.88
CA ASP A 83 7.46 5.36 -11.38
C ASP A 83 8.12 3.96 -11.36
N ALA A 84 7.42 2.95 -10.83
CA ALA A 84 7.71 1.56 -11.07
C ALA A 84 6.90 1.12 -12.29
N GLU A 85 7.54 1.13 -13.47
CA GLU A 85 7.03 0.45 -14.66
C GLU A 85 6.42 -0.89 -14.24
N GLN A 86 5.16 -1.10 -14.60
CA GLN A 86 4.43 -2.35 -14.41
C GLN A 86 5.13 -3.43 -15.24
N GLY A 87 6.15 -4.04 -14.66
CA GLY A 87 6.79 -5.22 -15.20
C GLY A 87 5.87 -6.40 -14.95
N GLU A 88 5.08 -6.75 -15.96
CA GLU A 88 4.49 -8.08 -16.06
C GLU A 88 5.64 -9.10 -16.06
N GLY A 89 5.71 -9.95 -15.04
CA GLY A 89 6.74 -10.99 -14.92
C GLY A 89 7.90 -10.66 -13.96
N GLY A 90 7.59 -10.41 -12.69
CA GLY A 90 8.61 -10.50 -11.64
C GLY A 90 8.85 -11.96 -11.25
N VAL A 91 10.08 -12.45 -11.40
CA VAL A 91 10.51 -13.76 -10.88
C VAL A 91 10.40 -13.69 -9.35
N GLY A 92 9.25 -14.13 -8.81
CA GLY A 92 8.97 -14.08 -7.39
C GLY A 92 10.08 -14.79 -6.62
N ALA A 93 10.73 -14.07 -5.72
CA ALA A 93 11.56 -14.72 -4.72
C ALA A 93 10.68 -15.76 -4.01
N LYS A 94 11.15 -17.01 -3.95
CA LYS A 94 10.52 -18.03 -3.10
C LYS A 94 10.30 -17.40 -1.70
N ASP A 95 9.09 -17.55 -1.15
CA ASP A 95 8.67 -17.02 0.15
C ASP A 95 8.39 -15.50 0.24
N ALA A 96 8.07 -14.85 -0.88
CA ALA A 96 7.49 -13.50 -0.88
C ALA A 96 5.97 -13.54 -0.68
N ARG A 97 5.46 -12.70 0.23
CA ARG A 97 4.03 -12.58 0.53
C ARG A 97 3.59 -11.12 0.65
N GLN A 98 2.42 -10.78 0.14
CA GLN A 98 1.78 -9.48 0.38
C GLN A 98 1.06 -9.49 1.74
N LEU A 99 1.71 -8.97 2.76
CA LEU A 99 1.17 -8.92 4.12
C LEU A 99 0.90 -7.48 4.55
N CYS A 100 -0.24 -7.26 5.20
CA CYS A 100 -0.47 -5.99 5.90
C CYS A 100 0.52 -5.82 7.05
N GLY A 101 0.70 -4.57 7.49
CA GLY A 101 1.63 -4.24 8.56
C GLY A 101 1.45 -5.06 9.84
N GLY A 102 0.20 -5.32 10.24
CA GLY A 102 -0.08 -6.09 11.44
C GLY A 102 0.30 -7.56 11.32
N CYS A 103 0.00 -8.21 10.19
CA CYS A 103 0.41 -9.59 9.95
C CYS A 103 1.94 -9.72 9.78
N ALA A 104 2.57 -8.75 9.10
CA ALA A 104 4.02 -8.70 8.97
C ALA A 104 4.71 -8.49 10.32
N ALA A 105 4.19 -7.57 11.15
CA ALA A 105 4.69 -7.29 12.49
C ALA A 105 4.55 -8.51 13.40
N PHE A 106 3.38 -9.17 13.41
CA PHE A 106 3.16 -10.42 14.14
C PHE A 106 4.16 -11.50 13.73
N LYS A 107 4.33 -11.77 12.42
CA LYS A 107 5.29 -12.78 11.94
C LYS A 107 6.74 -12.42 12.25
N SER A 108 7.07 -11.13 12.30
CA SER A 108 8.40 -10.63 12.66
C SER A 108 8.63 -10.55 14.18
N GLY A 109 7.64 -10.91 15.01
CA GLY A 109 7.69 -10.74 16.47
C GLY A 109 7.79 -9.29 16.93
N LYS A 110 7.40 -8.33 16.07
CA LYS A 110 7.46 -6.89 16.37
C LYS A 110 6.07 -6.42 16.79
N ALA A 111 5.99 -5.70 17.90
CA ALA A 111 4.78 -5.01 18.32
C ALA A 111 5.17 -3.61 18.81
N CYS A 112 4.25 -2.66 18.69
CA CYS A 112 4.48 -1.35 19.30
C CYS A 112 4.45 -1.51 20.83
N PRO A 113 5.51 -1.13 21.57
CA PRO A 113 5.54 -1.28 23.03
C PRO A 113 4.50 -0.42 23.74
N LYS A 114 3.93 0.58 23.04
CA LYS A 114 2.83 1.42 23.54
C LYS A 114 1.44 0.81 23.32
N GLY A 115 1.35 -0.39 22.73
CA GLY A 115 0.07 -1.06 22.47
C GLY A 115 -0.77 -0.43 21.35
N HIS A 116 -0.17 0.38 20.47
CA HIS A 116 -0.88 0.91 19.30
C HIS A 116 -1.34 -0.21 18.37
N ASP A 117 -2.48 0.03 17.70
CA ASP A 117 -3.08 -0.93 16.78
C ASP A 117 -2.09 -1.34 15.67
N PRO A 118 -1.74 -2.64 15.58
CA PRO A 118 -0.79 -3.13 14.58
C PRO A 118 -1.31 -2.98 13.14
N SER A 119 -2.62 -2.73 12.94
CA SER A 119 -3.22 -2.52 11.62
C SER A 119 -2.72 -1.28 10.89
N PHE A 120 -2.18 -0.30 11.63
CA PHE A 120 -1.57 0.93 11.11
C PHE A 120 -0.05 0.87 11.03
N VAL A 121 0.56 -0.29 11.34
CA VAL A 121 2.00 -0.45 11.16
C VAL A 121 2.31 -0.38 9.67
N GLU A 122 3.32 0.41 9.34
CA GLU A 122 3.79 0.60 7.98
C GLU A 122 5.29 0.36 7.96
N TRP A 123 5.77 -0.37 6.96
CA TRP A 123 7.19 -0.69 6.83
C TRP A 123 7.79 0.08 5.69
N LYS A 124 9.00 0.61 5.91
CA LYS A 124 9.82 1.15 4.83
C LYS A 124 10.43 0.00 4.02
N CYS A 125 10.50 0.15 2.70
CA CYS A 125 11.26 -0.77 1.86
C CYS A 125 12.73 -0.84 2.29
N HIS A 126 13.30 -2.04 2.31
CA HIS A 126 14.71 -2.26 2.64
C HIS A 126 15.64 -1.50 1.68
N LYS A 127 15.35 -1.51 0.37
CA LYS A 127 16.21 -0.94 -0.68
C LYS A 127 15.93 0.52 -1.07
N CYS A 128 14.84 1.14 -0.60
CA CYS A 128 14.52 2.53 -0.93
C CYS A 128 13.66 3.20 0.15
N CYS A 129 13.25 4.46 -0.07
CA CYS A 129 12.43 5.21 0.88
C CYS A 129 10.91 5.12 0.61
N SER A 130 10.46 4.18 -0.23
CA SER A 130 9.03 3.91 -0.46
C SER A 130 8.44 3.01 0.63
N LEU A 131 7.10 3.04 0.74
CA LEU A 131 6.35 2.11 1.57
C LEU A 131 6.52 0.67 1.02
N ALA A 132 6.71 -0.29 1.92
CA ALA A 132 6.75 -1.70 1.58
C ALA A 132 5.35 -2.33 1.59
N VAL A 133 5.15 -3.25 0.64
CA VAL A 133 3.91 -4.01 0.43
C VAL A 133 4.19 -5.51 0.29
N TRP A 134 5.47 -5.89 0.22
CA TRP A 134 5.94 -7.27 0.22
C TRP A 134 6.70 -7.56 1.49
N PHE A 135 6.49 -8.76 2.02
CA PHE A 135 7.25 -9.35 3.11
C PHE A 135 7.89 -10.64 2.62
N CYS A 136 9.22 -10.66 2.55
CA CYS A 136 10.02 -11.72 1.97
C CYS A 136 10.89 -12.37 3.05
N TRP A 137 11.03 -13.69 2.96
CA TRP A 137 11.94 -14.48 3.81
C TRP A 137 11.73 -14.28 5.32
N GLY A 138 10.51 -13.94 5.73
CA GLY A 138 10.16 -13.79 7.14
C GLY A 138 10.78 -12.58 7.86
N THR A 139 11.50 -11.70 7.16
CA THR A 139 12.24 -10.59 7.81
C THR A 139 12.30 -9.32 7.00
N THR A 140 12.26 -9.42 5.66
CA THR A 140 12.65 -8.31 4.78
C THR A 140 11.44 -7.72 4.07
N HIS A 141 11.35 -6.39 4.04
CA HIS A 141 10.22 -5.66 3.49
C HIS A 141 10.58 -4.95 2.17
N PHE A 142 9.76 -5.08 1.13
CA PHE A 142 9.98 -4.44 -0.17
C PHE A 142 8.76 -3.70 -0.70
N CYS A 143 8.99 -2.59 -1.41
CA CYS A 143 7.97 -2.02 -2.31
C CYS A 143 7.89 -2.85 -3.59
N ASP A 144 6.81 -2.67 -4.38
CA ASP A 144 6.61 -3.41 -5.64
C ASP A 144 7.82 -3.31 -6.59
N ARG A 145 8.38 -2.10 -6.75
CA ARG A 145 9.55 -1.86 -7.61
C ARG A 145 10.76 -2.68 -7.20
N CYS A 146 11.13 -2.62 -5.93
CA CYS A 146 12.33 -3.26 -5.42
C CYS A 146 12.16 -4.78 -5.32
N HIS A 147 10.93 -5.25 -5.09
CA HIS A 147 10.59 -6.67 -5.11
C HIS A 147 10.76 -7.25 -6.53
N ASN A 148 10.17 -6.60 -7.54
CA ASN A 148 10.14 -7.12 -8.91
C ASN A 148 11.46 -6.91 -9.68
N LYS A 149 12.38 -6.09 -9.16
CA LYS A 149 13.74 -5.87 -9.73
C LYS A 149 14.83 -6.24 -8.69
N PRO A 150 14.99 -7.54 -8.32
CA PRO A 150 15.79 -7.93 -7.15
C PRO A 150 17.31 -7.69 -7.24
N GLY A 151 17.87 -7.46 -8.44
CA GLY A 151 19.31 -7.30 -8.66
C GLY A 151 19.89 -5.88 -8.52
N GLY A 152 19.07 -4.85 -8.33
CA GLY A 152 19.56 -3.46 -8.25
C GLY A 152 20.22 -3.11 -6.91
N PRO A 153 21.21 -2.18 -6.89
CA PRO A 153 21.75 -1.63 -5.66
C PRO A 153 20.67 -0.85 -4.89
N PRO A 154 20.82 -0.70 -3.56
CA PRO A 154 19.93 0.17 -2.78
C PRO A 154 19.96 1.60 -3.31
N VAL A 155 18.78 2.21 -3.44
CA VAL A 155 18.65 3.61 -3.87
C VAL A 155 19.06 4.51 -2.70
N PRO A 156 20.00 5.45 -2.84
CA PRO A 156 20.34 6.37 -1.75
C PRO A 156 19.12 7.17 -1.25
N CYS A 157 19.12 7.52 0.04
CA CYS A 157 18.06 8.36 0.61
C CYS A 157 18.09 9.75 -0.08
N PRO A 158 16.96 10.29 -0.55
CA PRO A 158 16.92 11.60 -1.22
C PRO A 158 17.08 12.79 -0.25
N GLY A 159 17.40 12.51 1.02
CA GLY A 159 17.58 13.50 2.09
C GLY A 159 16.29 13.87 2.82
N ARG A 160 16.43 14.57 3.95
CA ARG A 160 15.31 14.93 4.86
C ARG A 160 14.16 15.66 4.19
N ALA A 161 14.44 16.54 3.23
CA ALA A 161 13.43 17.35 2.57
C ALA A 161 12.52 16.55 1.62
N LYS A 162 13.03 15.44 1.05
CA LYS A 162 12.32 14.65 0.03
C LYS A 162 11.98 13.24 0.50
N CYS A 163 12.58 12.76 1.59
CA CYS A 163 12.30 11.43 2.12
C CYS A 163 10.94 11.42 2.83
N PRO A 164 10.02 10.51 2.47
CA PRO A 164 8.73 10.37 3.16
C PRO A 164 8.86 10.06 4.66
N TRP A 165 10.02 9.54 5.06
CA TRP A 165 10.36 9.17 6.45
C TRP A 165 11.26 10.21 7.13
N GLY A 166 11.36 11.42 6.57
CA GLY A 166 12.16 12.51 7.14
C GLY A 166 13.67 12.25 7.19
N GLY A 167 14.17 11.24 6.47
CA GLY A 167 15.58 10.84 6.47
C GLY A 167 16.05 10.15 7.76
N GLN A 168 15.16 9.88 8.71
CA GLN A 168 15.49 9.26 10.00
C GLN A 168 15.35 7.74 9.92
N HIS A 169 16.27 7.11 9.19
CA HIS A 169 16.34 5.66 9.07
C HIS A 169 17.77 5.21 8.74
N PRO A 170 18.14 3.94 9.00
CA PRO A 170 19.41 3.39 8.55
C PRO A 170 19.59 3.51 7.03
N PRO A 171 20.83 3.44 6.51
CA PRO A 171 21.09 3.40 5.07
C PRO A 171 20.21 2.36 4.35
N ASN A 172 19.74 2.69 3.15
CA ASN A 172 18.98 1.74 2.36
C ASN A 172 19.86 0.52 2.03
N GLY A 173 19.33 -0.68 2.18
CA GLY A 173 20.07 -1.94 2.07
C GLY A 173 20.82 -2.36 3.33
N SER A 174 20.70 -1.60 4.42
CA SER A 174 21.24 -1.98 5.73
C SER A 174 20.12 -2.32 6.71
N GLY A 175 20.44 -3.19 7.68
CA GLY A 175 19.48 -3.75 8.64
C GLY A 175 19.25 -5.22 8.38
#